data_AF-A0A7W5YVD3-F1
#
_entry.id   AF-A0A7W5YVD3-F1
#
_cell.length_a   1.000
_cell.length_b   1.000
_cell.length_c   1.000
_cell.angle_alpha   90.00
_cell.angle_beta   90.00
_cell.angle_gamma   90.00
#
_symmetry.space_group_name_H-M   'P 1'
#
loop_
_entity.id
_entity.type
_entity.pdbx_description
1 polymer ?
#
loop_
_entity_poly.entity_id
_entity_poly.type
_entity_poly.pdbx_seq_one_letter_code
_entity_poly.pdbx_strand_id
1 'polypeptide(L)'
;MGAARCRRPGDNANQRLHKCVFPAYDQCIKASHVFNLLDARGVISVTERPSYILRVRTLAKTCGEAFLLADAGGVNLAKEAA
;
A
#
# COMPACT_ATOMS: atom_id res chain seq x y z
N MET A 1 -15.33 -23.21 -4.11
CA MET A 1 -15.84 -21.82 -3.94
C MET A 1 -15.32 -21.28 -2.62
N GLY A 2 -14.14 -20.64 -2.65
CA GLY A 2 -13.45 -20.18 -1.45
C GLY A 2 -13.96 -18.81 -1.01
N ALA A 3 -14.48 -18.74 0.21
CA ALA A 3 -15.03 -17.52 0.79
C ALA A 3 -13.99 -16.40 0.83
N ALA A 4 -14.21 -15.37 0.02
CA ALA A 4 -13.55 -14.08 0.14
C ALA A 4 -13.90 -13.48 1.51
N ARG A 5 -13.05 -13.74 2.50
CA ARG A 5 -13.16 -13.18 3.85
C ARG A 5 -12.79 -11.69 3.80
N CYS A 6 -13.70 -10.86 3.28
CA CYS A 6 -13.72 -9.45 3.58
C CYS A 6 -14.12 -9.29 5.06
N ARG A 7 -13.16 -9.50 5.95
CA ARG A 7 -13.36 -9.42 7.40
C ARG A 7 -13.61 -7.95 7.76
N ARG A 8 -14.80 -7.64 8.30
CA ARG A 8 -15.18 -6.32 8.85
C ARG A 8 -14.09 -5.78 9.80
N PRO A 9 -13.88 -4.45 9.88
CA PRO A 9 -12.98 -3.88 10.87
C PRO A 9 -13.59 -4.05 12.26
N GLY A 10 -12.98 -4.90 13.09
CA GLY A 10 -13.22 -4.97 14.53
C GLY A 10 -12.11 -4.22 15.27
N ASP A 11 -12.53 -3.42 16.27
CA ASP A 11 -11.79 -2.47 17.11
C ASP A 11 -10.72 -3.08 18.03
N ASN A 12 -9.88 -3.97 17.50
CA ASN A 12 -8.84 -4.61 18.31
C ASN A 12 -7.48 -4.01 17.97
N ALA A 13 -7.05 -3.05 18.78
CA ALA A 13 -5.80 -2.26 18.70
C ALA A 13 -4.49 -3.07 18.83
N ASN A 14 -4.51 -4.40 18.68
CA ASN A 14 -3.36 -5.28 18.99
C ASN A 14 -3.12 -6.40 17.96
N GLN A 15 -3.50 -6.20 16.70
CA GLN A 15 -3.18 -7.18 15.64
C GLN A 15 -1.97 -6.72 14.82
N ARG A 16 -0.85 -7.45 14.96
CA ARG A 16 0.38 -7.35 14.16
C ARG A 16 0.16 -7.52 12.65
N LEU A 17 -1.03 -7.96 12.23
CA LEU A 17 -1.42 -8.03 10.81
C LEU A 17 -1.99 -6.70 10.35
N HIS A 18 -1.33 -6.07 9.39
CA HIS A 18 -1.91 -4.96 8.64
C HIS A 18 -3.08 -5.47 7.80
N LYS A 19 -4.32 -5.25 8.26
CA LYS A 19 -5.54 -5.73 7.59
C LYS A 19 -5.90 -4.99 6.31
N CYS A 20 -5.34 -3.80 6.09
CA CYS A 20 -5.78 -2.88 5.04
C CYS A 20 -4.68 -2.56 4.02
N VAL A 21 -3.79 -3.51 3.71
CA VAL A 21 -2.70 -3.28 2.74
C VAL A 21 -3.23 -3.09 1.31
N PHE A 22 -4.17 -3.94 0.88
CA PHE A 22 -4.76 -3.86 -0.46
C PHE A 22 -5.48 -2.52 -0.75
N PRO A 23 -6.38 -2.01 0.11
CA PRO A 23 -7.00 -0.71 -0.13
C PRO A 23 -6.00 0.46 -0.03
N ALA A 24 -4.96 0.36 0.81
CA ALA A 24 -3.91 1.38 0.86
C ALA A 24 -3.09 1.41 -0.45
N TYR A 25 -2.77 0.22 -0.99
CA TYR A 25 -2.06 0.09 -2.25
C TYR A 25 -2.87 0.63 -3.44
N ASP A 26 -4.19 0.40 -3.48
CA ASP A 26 -5.07 0.97 -4.51
C ASP A 26 -5.03 2.51 -4.53
N GLN A 27 -4.98 3.15 -3.35
CA GLN A 27 -4.79 4.60 -3.27
C GLN A 27 -3.40 5.06 -3.72
N CYS A 28 -2.36 4.25 -3.47
CA CYS A 28 -1.00 4.52 -3.98
C CYS A 28 -0.97 4.51 -5.52
N ILE A 29 -1.63 3.53 -6.16
CA ILE A 29 -1.73 3.44 -7.62
C ILE A 29 -2.47 4.65 -8.20
N LYS A 30 -3.58 5.04 -7.57
CA LYS A 30 -4.33 6.26 -7.95
C LYS A 30 -3.47 7.52 -7.83
N ALA A 31 -2.72 7.68 -6.74
CA ALA A 31 -1.82 8.81 -6.56
C ALA A 31 -0.73 8.87 -7.65
N SER A 32 -0.15 7.73 -8.03
CA SER A 32 0.81 7.64 -9.14
C SER A 32 0.19 8.07 -10.48
N HIS A 33 -1.03 7.62 -10.76
CA HIS A 33 -1.74 7.99 -11.98
C HIS A 33 -2.06 9.49 -12.03
N VAL A 34 -2.57 10.06 -10.93
CA VAL A 34 -2.87 11.50 -10.84
C VAL A 34 -1.59 12.33 -10.99
N PHE A 35 -0.47 11.90 -10.40
CA PHE A 35 0.83 12.54 -10.61
C PHE A 35 1.22 12.58 -12.09
N ASN A 36 1.09 11.46 -12.82
CA ASN A 36 1.40 11.41 -14.25
C ASN A 36 0.50 12.35 -15.08
N LEU A 37 -0.78 12.46 -14.73
CA LEU A 37 -1.70 13.39 -15.39
C LEU A 37 -1.32 14.86 -15.14
N LEU A 38 -0.92 15.21 -13.91
CA LEU A 38 -0.49 16.55 -13.56
C LEU A 38 0.85 16.92 -14.22
N ASP A 39 1.76 15.95 -14.32
CA ASP A 39 3.06 16.11 -15.00
C ASP A 39 2.89 16.31 -16.51
N ALA A 40 2.01 15.51 -17.14
CA ALA A 40 1.67 15.67 -18.55
C ALA A 40 0.95 16.99 -18.87
N ARG A 41 0.21 17.55 -17.91
CA ARG A 41 -0.43 18.87 -18.03
C ARG A 41 0.53 20.03 -17.79
N GLY A 42 1.76 19.77 -17.35
CA GLY A 42 2.75 20.82 -17.04
C GLY A 42 2.38 21.69 -15.83
N VAL A 43 1.50 21.20 -14.95
CA VAL A 43 1.05 21.94 -13.75
C VAL A 43 2.09 21.82 -12.61
N ILE A 44 2.98 20.83 -12.67
CA ILE A 44 4.05 20.60 -11.69
C ILE A 44 5.36 21.23 -12.17
N SER A 45 5.99 22.05 -11.33
CA SER A 45 7.30 22.64 -11.63
C SER A 45 8.41 21.59 -11.65
N VAL A 46 9.47 21.85 -12.42
CA VAL A 46 10.69 21.02 -12.48
C VAL A 46 11.34 20.84 -11.11
N THR A 47 11.20 21.81 -10.21
CA THR A 47 11.71 21.75 -8.83
C THR A 47 10.84 20.93 -7.89
N GLU A 48 9.54 20.79 -8.19
CA GLU A 48 8.57 20.08 -7.34
C GLU A 48 8.44 18.60 -7.72
N ARG A 49 8.70 18.27 -8.98
CA ARG A 49 8.63 16.90 -9.52
C ARG A 49 9.39 15.86 -8.67
N PRO A 50 10.65 16.10 -8.23
CA PRO A 50 11.37 15.13 -7.41
C PRO A 50 10.69 14.86 -6.06
N SER A 51 10.07 15.88 -5.47
CA SER A 51 9.33 15.77 -4.19
C SER A 51 8.10 14.87 -4.34
N TYR A 52 7.31 15.07 -5.40
CA TYR A 52 6.15 14.21 -5.67
C TYR A 52 6.53 12.75 -5.96
N ILE A 53 7.60 12.54 -6.73
CA ILE A 53 8.12 11.19 -6.98
C ILE A 53 8.54 10.51 -5.67
N LEU A 54 9.23 11.23 -4.78
CA LEU A 54 9.64 10.68 -3.49
C LEU A 54 8.42 10.32 -2.62
N ARG A 55 7.36 11.15 -2.63
CA ARG A 55 6.12 10.88 -1.91
C ARG A 55 5.43 9.60 -2.39
N VAL A 56 5.24 9.44 -3.71
CA VAL A 56 4.65 8.22 -4.30
C VAL A 56 5.51 6.99 -3.99
N ARG A 57 6.84 7.13 -4.09
CA ARG A 57 7.77 6.04 -3.78
C ARG A 57 7.71 5.62 -2.30
N THR A 58 7.59 6.58 -1.39
CA THR A 58 7.47 6.33 0.05
C THR A 58 6.16 5.62 0.38
N LEU A 59 5.06 6.02 -0.26
CA LEU A 59 3.77 5.34 -0.14
C LEU A 59 3.84 3.90 -0.64
N ALA A 60 4.46 3.66 -1.80
CA ALA A 60 4.63 2.31 -2.33
C ALA A 60 5.48 1.43 -1.40
N LYS A 61 6.58 1.98 -0.86
CA LYS A 61 7.46 1.29 0.07
C LYS A 61 6.74 0.88 1.36
N THR A 62 6.00 1.81 1.97
CA THR A 62 5.25 1.53 3.20
C THR A 62 4.13 0.51 2.98
N CYS A 63 3.46 0.52 1.81
CA CYS A 63 2.52 -0.52 1.44
C CYS A 63 3.21 -1.90 1.30
N GLY A 64 4.41 -1.95 0.73
CA GLY A 64 5.21 -3.17 0.61
C GLY A 64 5.69 -3.71 1.96
N GLU A 65 6.19 -2.84 2.84
CA GLU A 65 6.56 -3.19 4.22
C GLU A 65 5.35 -3.73 5.00
N ALA A 66 4.18 -3.10 4.84
CA ALA A 66 2.94 -3.57 5.45
C ALA A 66 2.44 -4.89 4.84
N PHE A 67 2.69 -5.13 3.54
CA PHE A 67 2.36 -6.39 2.88
C PHE A 67 3.15 -7.56 3.45
N LEU A 68 4.44 -7.36 3.72
CA LEU A 68 5.29 -8.35 4.39
C LEU A 68 4.81 -8.69 5.81
N LEU A 69 3.97 -7.85 6.43
CA LEU A 69 3.31 -8.07 7.72
C LEU A 69 1.86 -8.58 7.58
N ALA A 70 1.38 -8.81 6.35
CA ALA A 70 0.07 -9.38 6.07
C ALA A 70 0.14 -10.90 5.84
N ASP A 71 -0.98 -11.58 6.07
CA ASP A 71 -1.12 -13.03 5.86
C ASP A 71 -0.71 -13.47 4.44
N ALA A 72 -1.16 -12.70 3.43
CA ALA A 72 -0.85 -12.94 2.03
C ALA A 72 0.61 -12.69 1.64
N GLY A 73 1.37 -11.94 2.45
CA GLY A 73 2.81 -11.67 2.23
C GLY A 73 3.73 -12.70 2.84
N GLY A 74 3.17 -13.77 3.44
CA GLY A 74 3.96 -14.89 3.94
C GLY A 74 4.41 -14.79 5.38
N VAL A 75 3.85 -13.88 6.20
CA VAL A 75 4.13 -13.82 7.65
C VAL A 75 3.94 -15.18 8.34
N ASN A 76 3.00 -15.98 7.84
CA ASN A 76 2.68 -17.29 8.41
C ASN A 76 3.47 -18.45 7.76
N LEU A 77 4.12 -18.26 6.60
CA LEU A 77 4.98 -19.29 5.98
C LEU A 77 6.19 -19.64 6.86
N ALA A 78 6.74 -18.65 7.57
CA ALA A 78 7.83 -18.88 8.52
C ALA A 78 7.37 -19.51 9.86
N LYS A 79 6.06 -19.45 10.18
CA LYS A 79 5.48 -20.05 11.38
C LYS A 79 5.04 -21.50 11.19
N GLU A 80 4.69 -21.90 9.97
CA GLU A 80 4.24 -23.26 9.65
C GLU A 80 5.41 -24.22 9.35
N ALA A 81 6.62 -23.69 9.14
CA ALA A 81 7.84 -24.47 8.90
C ALA A 81 8.62 -24.84 10.19
N ALA A 82 8.10 -24.48 11.37
CA ALA A 82 8.66 -24.77 12.69
C ALA A 82 7.66 -25.58 13.52
#